data_AF-A0A847HFE2-F1
#
_entry.id   AF-A0A847HFE2-F1
#
_cell.length_a   1.000
_cell.length_b   1.000
_cell.length_c   1.000
_cell.angle_alpha   90.00
_cell.angle_beta   90.00
_cell.angle_gamma   90.00
#
_symmetry.space_group_name_H-M   'P 1'
#
loop_
_entity.id
_entity.type
_entity.pdbx_description
1 polymer ?
#
loop_
_entity_poly.entity_id
_entity_poly.type
_entity_poly.pdbx_seq_one_letter_code
_entity_poly.pdbx_strand_id
1 'polypeptide(L)'
;MNLPDKKDLTPKTVLFYICVALLSLLALQIVLRMLPPAIFLFLMLAPPIFVLSDAQERRLSRPVLWATFTLFTNVFGLLVYLLVHPEAPAVNSCKSCGGILEDKFANCPWCGEKVERPLAKCPGCSEEVKPGWKFCPNCNCSLSRETTVKDHTDNSTASA
;
A
#
# COMPACT_ATOMS: atom_id res chain seq x y z
N MET A 1 -32.33 63.91 11.39
CA MET A 1 -31.40 62.87 10.89
C MET A 1 -30.01 63.48 10.79
N ASN A 2 -29.12 63.18 11.75
CA ASN A 2 -27.75 63.71 11.72
C ASN A 2 -26.96 62.95 10.65
N LEU A 3 -26.82 63.60 9.49
CA LEU A 3 -25.89 63.18 8.45
C LEU A 3 -24.47 63.40 8.99
N PRO A 4 -23.55 62.42 8.92
CA PRO A 4 -22.18 62.61 9.36
C PRO A 4 -21.55 63.81 8.62
N ASP A 5 -20.99 64.75 9.39
CA ASP A 5 -20.42 66.00 8.91
C ASP A 5 -19.27 65.72 7.93
N LYS A 6 -19.27 66.39 6.76
CA LYS A 6 -18.30 66.17 5.67
C LYS A 6 -16.85 66.55 6.03
N LYS A 7 -16.58 67.15 7.20
CA LYS A 7 -15.25 67.65 7.58
C LYS A 7 -14.21 66.57 7.89
N ASP A 8 -14.63 65.33 8.14
CA ASP A 8 -13.70 64.22 8.40
C ASP A 8 -13.19 63.54 7.11
N LEU A 9 -13.72 63.96 5.96
CA LEU A 9 -13.32 63.49 4.65
C LEU A 9 -12.07 64.24 4.16
N THR A 10 -11.00 64.17 4.96
CA THR A 10 -9.71 64.67 4.47
C THR A 10 -9.32 63.83 3.25
N PRO A 11 -8.83 64.45 2.15
CA PRO A 11 -8.48 63.73 0.93
C PRO A 11 -7.43 62.63 1.18
N LYS A 12 -6.64 62.76 2.24
CA LYS A 12 -5.67 61.77 2.72
C LYS A 12 -6.35 60.53 3.30
N THR A 13 -7.39 60.71 4.12
CA THR A 13 -8.19 59.61 4.67
C THR A 13 -8.85 58.80 3.55
N VAL A 14 -9.40 59.48 2.53
CA VAL A 14 -10.00 58.82 1.36
C VAL A 14 -8.94 58.05 0.56
N LEU A 15 -7.80 58.67 0.27
CA LEU A 15 -6.69 58.02 -0.43
C LEU A 15 -6.18 56.79 0.33
N PHE A 16 -6.08 56.89 1.65
CA PHE A 16 -5.67 55.77 2.51
C PHE A 16 -6.63 54.59 2.39
N TYR A 17 -7.96 54.81 2.51
CA TYR A 17 -8.93 53.74 2.36
C TYR A 17 -8.96 53.13 0.96
N ILE A 18 -8.78 53.93 -0.09
CA ILE A 18 -8.67 53.44 -1.47
C ILE A 18 -7.43 52.55 -1.62
N CYS A 19 -6.27 52.98 -1.11
CA CYS A 19 -5.05 52.17 -1.13
C CYS A 19 -5.24 50.84 -0.38
N VAL A 20 -5.84 50.86 0.82
CA VAL A 20 -6.11 49.65 1.59
C VAL A 20 -7.06 48.71 0.84
N ALA A 21 -8.13 49.25 0.23
CA ALA A 21 -9.09 48.47 -0.54
C ALA A 21 -8.47 47.87 -1.82
N LEU A 22 -7.60 48.61 -2.51
CA LEU A 22 -6.88 48.11 -3.69
C LEU A 22 -5.88 47.01 -3.31
N LEU A 23 -5.13 47.20 -2.21
CA LEU A 23 -4.20 46.20 -1.71
C LEU A 23 -4.91 44.92 -1.27
N SER A 24 -6.07 45.04 -0.62
CA SER A 24 -6.86 43.87 -0.19
C SER A 24 -7.48 43.13 -1.37
N LEU A 25 -8.02 43.83 -2.37
CA LEU A 25 -8.50 43.20 -3.62
C LEU A 25 -7.36 42.50 -4.37
N LEU A 26 -6.18 43.12 -4.44
CA LEU A 26 -5.01 42.54 -5.09
C LEU A 26 -4.56 41.27 -4.34
N ALA A 27 -4.47 41.32 -3.02
CA ALA A 27 -4.15 40.16 -2.19
C ALA A 27 -5.17 39.03 -2.38
N LEU A 28 -6.46 39.35 -2.42
CA LEU A 28 -7.54 38.37 -2.65
C LEU A 28 -7.40 37.70 -4.02
N GLN A 29 -7.13 38.46 -5.08
CA GLN A 29 -6.91 37.90 -6.41
C GLN A 29 -5.67 37.00 -6.46
N ILE A 30 -4.60 37.39 -5.78
CA ILE A 30 -3.38 36.56 -5.68
C ILE A 30 -3.70 35.25 -4.96
N VAL A 31 -4.38 35.29 -3.81
CA VAL A 31 -4.79 34.09 -3.07
C VAL A 31 -5.68 33.20 -3.92
N LEU A 32 -6.70 33.77 -4.57
CA LEU A 32 -7.62 33.01 -5.41
C LEU A 32 -6.93 32.39 -6.63
N ARG A 33 -5.85 33.00 -7.13
CA ARG A 33 -5.06 32.47 -8.25
C ARG A 33 -4.01 31.43 -7.82
N MET A 34 -3.52 31.53 -6.59
CA MET A 34 -2.56 30.58 -6.00
C MET A 34 -3.24 29.35 -5.39
N LEU A 35 -4.52 29.46 -5.02
CA LEU A 35 -5.28 28.36 -4.40
C LEU A 35 -5.46 27.15 -5.35
N PRO A 36 -5.91 27.29 -6.61
CA PRO A 36 -6.06 26.17 -7.53
C PRO A 36 -4.77 25.35 -7.77
N PRO A 37 -3.60 25.96 -8.07
CA PRO A 37 -2.37 25.18 -8.26
C PRO A 37 -1.89 24.53 -6.96
N ALA A 38 -2.10 25.15 -5.80
CA ALA A 38 -1.79 24.53 -4.51
C ALA A 38 -2.65 23.29 -4.25
N ILE A 39 -3.96 23.36 -4.50
CA ILE A 39 -4.87 22.22 -4.38
C ILE A 39 -4.49 21.13 -5.39
N PHE A 40 -4.22 21.49 -6.64
CA PHE A 40 -3.81 20.54 -7.67
C PHE A 40 -2.53 19.79 -7.27
N LEU A 41 -1.52 20.52 -6.80
CA LEU A 41 -0.25 19.94 -6.36
C LEU A 41 -0.44 19.05 -5.13
N PHE A 42 -1.26 19.48 -4.17
CA PHE A 42 -1.61 18.65 -3.01
C PHE A 42 -2.32 17.35 -3.44
N LEU A 43 -3.33 17.44 -4.30
CA LEU A 43 -4.06 16.26 -4.80
C LEU A 43 -3.17 15.34 -5.63
N MET A 44 -2.14 15.85 -6.29
CA MET A 44 -1.25 15.06 -7.13
C MET A 44 -0.14 14.37 -6.33
N LEU A 45 0.40 15.02 -5.30
CA LEU A 45 1.49 14.47 -4.47
C LEU A 45 1.01 13.71 -3.23
N ALA A 46 -0.12 14.08 -2.61
CA ALA A 46 -0.57 13.42 -1.39
C ALA A 46 -0.87 11.92 -1.57
N PRO A 47 -1.56 11.46 -2.64
CA PRO A 47 -1.83 10.04 -2.84
C PRO A 47 -0.58 9.15 -2.97
N PRO A 48 0.42 9.45 -3.81
CA PRO A 48 1.62 8.62 -3.90
C PRO A 48 2.45 8.65 -2.60
N ILE A 49 2.50 9.77 -1.88
CA ILE A 49 3.16 9.84 -0.57
C ILE A 49 2.47 8.91 0.44
N PHE A 50 1.14 8.93 0.49
CA PHE A 50 0.36 8.04 1.33
C PHE A 50 0.62 6.57 1.00
N VAL A 51 0.58 6.21 -0.29
CA VAL A 51 0.85 4.84 -0.76
C VAL A 51 2.27 4.39 -0.38
N LEU A 52 3.28 5.26 -0.48
CA LEU A 52 4.63 4.93 -0.06
C LEU A 52 4.73 4.66 1.45
N SER A 53 4.06 5.47 2.27
CA SER A 53 4.04 5.28 3.72
C SER A 53 3.33 3.98 4.11
N ASP A 54 2.15 3.71 3.55
CA ASP A 54 1.39 2.48 3.81
C ASP A 54 2.15 1.23 3.32
N ALA A 55 2.79 1.31 2.15
CA ALA A 55 3.59 0.21 1.60
C ALA A 55 4.82 -0.14 2.46
N GLN A 56 5.42 0.85 3.12
CA GLN A 56 6.56 0.65 4.03
C GLN A 56 6.15 -0.03 5.34
N GLU A 57 4.99 0.34 5.89
CA GLU A 57 4.38 -0.29 7.06
C GLU A 57 4.08 -1.77 6.77
N ARG A 58 3.62 -2.07 5.54
CA ARG A 58 3.30 -3.42 5.06
C ARG A 58 4.49 -4.23 4.57
N ARG A 59 5.73 -3.70 4.59
CA ARG A 59 6.94 -4.39 4.09
C ARG A 59 6.76 -4.95 2.67
N LEU A 60 6.07 -4.23 1.79
CA LEU A 60 5.94 -4.64 0.39
C LEU A 60 7.31 -4.69 -0.27
N SER A 61 7.55 -5.70 -1.09
CA SER A 61 8.81 -5.89 -1.80
C SER A 61 9.03 -4.87 -2.94
N ARG A 62 7.96 -4.20 -3.41
CA ARG A 62 8.00 -3.22 -4.52
C ARG A 62 7.10 -2.00 -4.28
N PRO A 63 7.39 -1.15 -3.28
CA PRO A 63 6.56 0.02 -2.94
C PRO A 63 6.56 1.11 -4.03
N VAL A 64 7.69 1.28 -4.72
CA VAL A 64 7.87 2.34 -5.74
C VAL A 64 6.96 2.13 -6.96
N LEU A 65 6.67 0.88 -7.32
CA LEU A 65 5.87 0.55 -8.50
C LEU A 65 4.40 0.99 -8.30
N TRP A 66 3.85 0.73 -7.12
CA TRP A 66 2.49 1.16 -6.73
C TRP A 66 2.37 2.67 -6.60
N ALA A 67 3.37 3.33 -6.04
CA ALA A 67 3.41 4.79 -5.96
C ALA A 67 3.48 5.44 -7.34
N THR A 68 4.29 4.89 -8.25
CA THR A 68 4.39 5.38 -9.64
C THR A 68 3.06 5.24 -10.37
N PHE A 69 2.40 4.09 -10.23
CA PHE A 69 1.07 3.89 -10.80
C PHE A 69 0.04 4.91 -10.26
N THR A 70 0.05 5.13 -8.95
CA THR A 70 -0.82 6.12 -8.27
C THR A 70 -0.52 7.55 -8.71
N LEU A 71 0.74 7.88 -9.02
CA LEU A 71 1.12 9.19 -9.55
C LEU A 71 0.47 9.45 -10.92
N PHE A 72 0.52 8.47 -11.84
CA PHE A 72 -0.01 8.64 -13.19
C PHE A 72 -1.54 8.61 -13.26
N THR A 73 -2.18 7.88 -12.36
CA THR A 73 -3.64 7.66 -12.36
C THR A 73 -4.37 8.42 -11.25
N ASN A 74 -3.63 9.11 -10.38
CA ASN A 74 -4.12 9.92 -9.26
C ASN A 74 -5.11 9.14 -8.38
N VAL A 75 -6.33 9.69 -8.19
CA VAL A 75 -7.39 9.10 -7.37
C VAL A 75 -7.77 7.70 -7.84
N PHE A 76 -7.73 7.44 -9.15
CA PHE A 76 -8.03 6.13 -9.71
C PHE A 76 -7.00 5.08 -9.30
N GLY A 77 -5.71 5.45 -9.29
CA GLY A 77 -4.64 4.58 -8.84
C GLY A 77 -4.71 4.26 -7.36
N LEU A 78 -5.08 5.25 -6.55
CA LEU A 78 -5.31 5.05 -5.12
C LEU A 78 -6.46 4.06 -4.89
N LEU A 79 -7.56 4.20 -5.62
CA LEU A 79 -8.70 3.29 -5.56
C LEU A 79 -8.30 1.85 -5.92
N VAL A 80 -7.55 1.68 -7.01
CA VAL A 80 -7.04 0.37 -7.44
C VAL A 80 -6.07 -0.22 -6.40
N TYR A 81 -5.17 0.60 -5.85
CA TYR A 81 -4.24 0.17 -4.79
C TYR A 81 -4.99 -0.39 -3.58
N LEU A 82 -6.03 0.31 -3.14
CA LEU A 82 -6.86 -0.12 -2.02
C LEU A 82 -7.69 -1.37 -2.34
N LEU A 83 -8.18 -1.52 -3.57
CA LEU A 83 -8.96 -2.69 -4.01
C LEU A 83 -8.11 -3.95 -4.20
N VAL A 84 -6.93 -3.82 -4.80
CA VAL A 84 -6.06 -4.96 -5.12
C VAL A 84 -5.29 -5.45 -3.89
N HIS A 85 -5.28 -4.65 -2.80
CA HIS A 85 -4.65 -4.94 -1.51
C HIS A 85 -3.44 -5.88 -1.63
N PRO A 86 -2.31 -5.40 -2.18
CA PRO A 86 -1.14 -6.25 -2.35
C PRO A 86 -0.73 -6.80 -0.98
N GLU A 87 -0.87 -8.11 -0.79
CA GLU A 87 -0.44 -8.79 0.42
C GLU A 87 1.08 -8.84 0.44
N ALA A 88 1.68 -8.56 1.59
CA ALA A 88 3.11 -8.67 1.76
C ALA A 88 3.52 -10.13 1.52
N PRO A 89 4.54 -10.40 0.68
CA PRO A 89 5.08 -11.76 0.61
C PRO A 89 5.56 -12.11 2.02
N ALA A 90 5.08 -13.23 2.56
CA ALA A 90 5.45 -13.73 3.88
C ALA A 90 6.94 -14.14 3.87
N VAL A 91 7.85 -13.16 3.88
CA VAL A 91 9.29 -13.41 3.98
C VAL A 91 9.55 -13.81 5.43
N ASN A 92 9.48 -15.11 5.65
CA ASN A 92 9.77 -15.71 6.94
C ASN A 92 11.29 -15.70 7.13
N SER A 93 11.77 -15.08 8.20
CA SER A 93 13.18 -15.17 8.60
C SER A 93 13.38 -16.29 9.62
N CYS A 94 14.50 -17.00 9.52
CA CYS A 94 14.84 -18.04 10.50
C CYS A 94 15.13 -17.40 11.85
N LYS A 95 14.41 -17.82 12.92
CA LYS A 95 14.65 -17.33 14.29
C LYS A 95 16.05 -17.68 14.83
N SER A 96 16.66 -18.75 14.31
CA SER A 96 17.93 -19.29 14.83
C SER A 96 19.14 -18.63 14.15
N CYS A 97 19.10 -18.38 12.84
CA CYS A 97 20.25 -17.83 12.09
C CYS A 97 19.97 -16.51 11.35
N GLY A 98 18.73 -16.02 11.34
CA GLY A 98 18.35 -14.80 10.61
C GLY A 98 18.29 -14.94 9.09
N GLY A 99 18.56 -16.14 8.54
CA GLY A 99 18.51 -16.40 7.10
C GLY A 99 17.11 -16.20 6.53
N ILE A 100 17.04 -15.64 5.32
CA ILE A 100 15.78 -15.47 4.56
C ILE A 100 15.31 -16.85 4.09
N LEU A 101 14.02 -17.17 4.29
CA LEU A 101 13.43 -18.46 3.95
C LEU A 101 12.29 -18.31 2.95
N GLU A 102 12.43 -18.87 1.74
CA GLU A 102 11.27 -19.09 0.85
C GLU A 102 10.25 -20.04 1.48
N ASP A 103 8.97 -19.84 1.18
CA ASP A 103 7.81 -20.61 1.67
C ASP A 103 7.89 -22.14 1.50
N LYS A 104 8.75 -22.62 0.60
CA LYS A 104 8.91 -24.04 0.24
C LYS A 104 9.81 -24.85 1.18
N PHE A 105 10.60 -24.21 2.04
CA PHE A 105 11.60 -24.90 2.85
C PHE A 105 11.05 -25.36 4.21
N ALA A 106 11.03 -26.68 4.46
CA ALA A 106 10.64 -27.24 5.77
C ALA A 106 11.73 -27.04 6.85
N ASN A 107 12.98 -26.91 6.42
CA ASN A 107 14.15 -26.73 7.25
C ASN A 107 14.98 -25.55 6.72
N CYS A 108 15.62 -24.80 7.60
CA CYS A 108 16.51 -23.72 7.17
C CYS A 108 17.75 -24.30 6.46
N PRO A 109 18.06 -23.90 5.21
CA PRO A 109 19.23 -24.41 4.49
C PRO A 109 20.57 -23.91 5.07
N TRP A 110 20.52 -22.86 5.90
CA TRP A 110 21.71 -22.24 6.49
C TRP A 110 22.09 -22.84 7.84
N CYS A 111 21.11 -23.24 8.66
CA CYS A 111 21.36 -23.74 10.02
C CYS A 111 20.72 -25.09 10.34
N GLY A 112 19.89 -25.65 9.45
CA GLY A 112 19.21 -26.94 9.67
C GLY A 112 17.99 -26.89 10.59
N GLU A 113 17.73 -25.76 11.27
CA GLU A 113 16.61 -25.61 12.21
C GLU A 113 15.25 -25.79 11.51
N LYS A 114 14.33 -26.49 12.18
CA LYS A 114 12.99 -26.77 11.64
C LYS A 114 12.17 -25.50 11.64
N VAL A 115 11.65 -25.09 10.48
CA VAL A 115 10.90 -23.84 10.38
C VAL A 115 9.45 -24.10 10.79
N GLU A 116 9.10 -23.79 12.03
CA GLU A 116 7.71 -23.79 12.49
C GLU A 116 6.97 -22.58 11.89
N ARG A 117 6.53 -22.69 10.62
CA ARG A 117 5.73 -21.64 9.98
C ARG A 117 4.23 -21.88 10.19
N PRO A 118 3.44 -20.80 10.35
CA PRO A 118 1.99 -20.90 10.47
C PRO A 118 1.20 -20.93 9.13
N LEU A 119 1.85 -20.84 7.96
CA LEU A 119 1.17 -20.85 6.65
C LEU A 119 1.50 -22.13 5.88
N ALA A 120 0.71 -23.17 6.09
CA ALA A 120 0.65 -24.27 5.15
C ALA A 120 -0.06 -23.73 3.90
N LYS A 121 0.62 -23.70 2.74
CA LYS A 121 -0.08 -23.70 1.44
C LYS A 121 -0.41 -25.14 1.12
N CYS A 122 -1.59 -25.41 0.56
CA CYS A 122 -1.98 -26.77 0.23
C CYS A 122 -1.05 -27.35 -0.86
N PRO A 123 -0.46 -28.55 -0.70
CA PRO A 123 0.42 -29.14 -1.71
C PRO A 123 -0.31 -29.55 -3.00
N GLY A 124 -1.64 -29.67 -2.97
CA GLY A 124 -2.44 -30.04 -4.14
C GLY A 124 -2.83 -28.85 -5.03
N CYS A 125 -3.22 -27.73 -4.43
CA CYS A 125 -3.77 -26.58 -5.17
C CYS A 125 -3.06 -25.24 -4.87
N SER A 126 -2.05 -25.24 -3.99
CA SER A 126 -1.29 -24.04 -3.56
C SER A 126 -2.11 -22.94 -2.85
N GLU A 127 -3.36 -23.25 -2.48
CA GLU A 127 -4.23 -22.33 -1.73
C GLU A 127 -3.76 -22.17 -0.28
N GLU A 128 -3.98 -20.99 0.30
CA GLU A 128 -3.69 -20.74 1.71
C GLU A 128 -4.61 -21.56 2.62
N VAL A 129 -4.03 -22.28 3.59
CA VAL A 129 -4.81 -23.06 4.56
C VAL A 129 -4.47 -22.67 5.99
N LYS A 130 -5.51 -22.60 6.83
CA LYS A 130 -5.39 -22.18 8.23
C LYS A 130 -4.66 -23.24 9.06
N PRO A 131 -3.86 -22.83 10.06
CA PRO A 131 -3.21 -23.76 10.97
C PRO A 131 -4.26 -24.60 11.73
N GLY A 132 -4.08 -25.92 11.74
CA GLY A 132 -4.98 -26.88 12.39
C GLY A 132 -6.01 -27.56 11.47
N TRP A 133 -6.08 -27.18 10.19
CA TRP A 133 -6.93 -27.89 9.21
C TRP A 133 -6.33 -29.23 8.80
N LYS A 134 -7.18 -30.27 8.73
CA LYS A 134 -6.78 -31.64 8.32
C LYS A 134 -6.88 -31.85 6.81
N PHE A 135 -7.80 -31.14 6.15
CA PHE A 135 -8.06 -31.24 4.71
C PHE A 135 -8.24 -29.84 4.10
N CYS A 136 -7.81 -29.66 2.86
CA CYS A 136 -8.03 -28.42 2.12
C CYS A 136 -9.49 -28.32 1.64
N PRO A 137 -10.20 -27.20 1.84
CA PRO A 137 -11.59 -27.06 1.39
C PRO A 137 -11.74 -26.95 -0.13
N ASN A 138 -10.68 -26.54 -0.85
CA ASN A 138 -10.75 -26.32 -2.30
C ASN A 138 -10.50 -27.63 -3.09
N CYS A 139 -9.52 -28.44 -2.65
CA CYS A 139 -9.13 -29.67 -3.36
C CYS A 139 -9.27 -30.96 -2.54
N ASN A 140 -9.70 -30.87 -1.29
CA ASN A 140 -9.85 -32.00 -0.35
C ASN A 140 -8.56 -32.78 -0.05
N CYS A 141 -7.38 -32.24 -0.39
CA CYS A 141 -6.08 -32.86 -0.11
C CYS A 141 -5.75 -32.82 1.39
N SER A 142 -5.16 -33.88 1.92
CA SER A 142 -4.78 -33.99 3.33
C SER A 142 -3.59 -33.09 3.67
N LEU A 143 -3.74 -32.30 4.74
CA LEU A 143 -2.76 -31.32 5.23
C LEU A 143 -1.98 -31.83 6.45
N SER A 144 -2.36 -32.99 6.98
CA SER A 144 -1.62 -33.68 8.04
C SER A 144 -0.28 -34.18 7.51
N ARG A 145 0.81 -33.74 8.17
CA ARG A 145 2.21 -34.14 7.95
C ARG A 145 2.34 -35.63 7.59
N GLU A 146 2.49 -35.97 6.31
CA GLU A 146 3.23 -37.18 5.93
C GLU A 146 3.63 -37.20 4.45
N THR A 147 4.94 -37.27 4.27
CA THR A 147 5.67 -37.72 3.10
C THR A 147 4.93 -38.83 2.35
N THR A 148 4.51 -38.58 1.11
CA THR A 148 4.39 -39.64 0.12
C THR A 148 5.02 -39.18 -1.18
N VAL A 149 6.25 -39.65 -1.37
CA VAL A 149 6.84 -39.96 -2.66
C VAL A 149 5.77 -40.61 -3.52
N LYS A 150 5.24 -39.87 -4.51
CA LYS A 150 4.67 -40.48 -5.71
C LYS A 150 5.77 -40.43 -6.75
N ASP A 151 6.68 -41.39 -6.67
CA ASP A 151 7.44 -41.74 -7.87
C ASP A 151 6.69 -42.86 -8.58
N HIS A 152 6.48 -42.60 -9.86
CA HIS A 152 6.03 -43.56 -10.85
C HIS A 152 7.05 -44.69 -10.89
N THR A 153 6.62 -45.93 -10.76
CA THR A 153 7.37 -47.02 -11.38
C THR A 153 6.39 -47.94 -12.07
N ASP A 154 6.10 -47.57 -13.31
CA ASP A 154 5.70 -48.52 -14.34
C ASP A 154 6.89 -49.48 -14.55
N ASN A 155 6.70 -50.79 -14.37
CA ASN A 155 7.10 -51.84 -15.33
C ASN A 155 7.19 -53.25 -14.70
N SER A 156 6.37 -54.14 -15.26
CA SER A 156 6.77 -55.42 -15.90
C SER A 156 7.31 -56.60 -15.07
N THR A 157 6.59 -57.73 -15.20
CA THR A 157 7.07 -59.14 -15.31
C THR A 157 7.78 -59.78 -14.10
N ALA A 158 7.65 -61.06 -13.75
CA ALA A 158 7.21 -62.25 -14.45
C ALA A 158 6.60 -63.26 -13.47
N SER A 159 5.62 -64.01 -13.96
CA SER A 159 5.20 -65.31 -13.44
C SER A 159 6.10 -66.38 -14.06
N ALA A 160 6.70 -67.23 -13.23
CA ALA A 160 7.06 -68.63 -13.51
C ALA A 160 7.65 -69.26 -12.25
#